data_AF-A0A7W0Z6V3-F1
#
_entry.id   AF-A0A7W0Z6V3-F1
#
_cell.length_a   1.000
_cell.length_b   1.000
_cell.length_c   1.000
_cell.angle_alpha   90.00
_cell.angle_beta   90.00
_cell.angle_gamma   90.00
#
_symmetry.space_group_name_H-M   'P 1'
#
loop_
_entity.id
_entity.type
_entity.pdbx_description
1 polymer ?
#
loop_
_entity_poly.entity_id
_entity_poly.type
_entity_poly.pdbx_seq_one_letter_code
_entity_poly.pdbx_strand_id
1 'polypeptide(L)'
;MDENLPAESIVPIAVVLDERTGYTLWAPPWEEDSEEWQAFLGTGGRIHLFTTPAQLAHFIGTDVEHDLSDHPAWPTVLTSSKRQLMPDDDYVFDLDGLYDLAAGGPDRWSVGELADTIDMVERMAESCEVEEVEEHLSKIPDLGLLDSGHEVFTTRAGDKAWTDIAEGLGEHWEPILEALAGALHWVAPVDLPDDDDEEEAEEDAEGDQPIDDVVGATVLRSGTLVGVEEPTEQARAASEFWESVGILPVRLTFAEGSGLTLRCYVEDTARFLGRELTVDVFRSEEGLSSFVEEGEPHDLTALATWGAVVEADADPIPAAEDSYDFAEVTDMLDGTAAHWDIALLGQVAEAALDLAEYCHLERVSDLLAPDTELGTAISDVQDSGGSDDRPAESEITVLAEQWNEVVTEITSCLRWRD
;
A
#
# COMPACT_ATOMS: atom_id res chain seq x y z
N MET A 1 -8.25 4.93 -11.32
CA MET A 1 -7.78 4.94 -12.73
C MET A 1 -6.67 5.97 -12.93
N ASP A 2 -5.42 5.51 -12.92
CA ASP A 2 -4.21 6.31 -13.09
C ASP A 2 -4.09 7.01 -14.45
N GLU A 3 -3.73 8.31 -14.41
CA GLU A 3 -3.41 9.14 -15.59
C GLU A 3 -1.93 9.02 -16.04
N ASN A 4 -1.15 8.05 -15.53
CA ASN A 4 0.31 8.00 -15.77
C ASN A 4 0.87 6.71 -16.41
N LEU A 5 0.01 5.76 -16.79
CA LEU A 5 0.45 4.69 -17.67
C LEU A 5 0.78 5.27 -19.05
N PRO A 6 1.90 4.88 -19.71
CA PRO A 6 2.09 5.22 -21.11
C PRO A 6 0.87 4.71 -21.87
N ALA A 7 0.40 5.50 -22.85
CA ALA A 7 -0.91 5.36 -23.51
C ALA A 7 -1.19 4.01 -24.20
N GLU A 8 -0.36 2.99 -24.02
CA GLU A 8 -0.39 1.66 -24.62
C GLU A 8 0.30 0.64 -23.67
N SER A 9 0.00 0.62 -22.37
CA SER A 9 0.62 -0.33 -21.43
C SER A 9 -0.19 -1.62 -21.29
N ILE A 10 0.48 -2.73 -20.95
CA ILE A 10 -0.17 -3.98 -20.53
C ILE A 10 0.34 -4.28 -19.12
N VAL A 11 -0.57 -4.42 -18.16
CA VAL A 11 -0.26 -4.64 -16.74
C VAL A 11 -0.71 -6.03 -16.30
N PRO A 12 0.07 -6.74 -15.46
CA PRO A 12 -0.40 -7.93 -14.78
C PRO A 12 -1.41 -7.59 -13.70
N ILE A 13 -2.49 -8.36 -13.60
CA ILE A 13 -3.49 -8.21 -12.54
C ILE A 13 -3.79 -9.57 -11.89
N ALA A 14 -4.25 -9.53 -10.63
CA ALA A 14 -4.80 -10.69 -9.94
C ALA A 14 -6.28 -10.48 -9.64
N VAL A 15 -7.06 -11.54 -9.78
CA VAL A 15 -8.49 -11.58 -9.46
C VAL A 15 -8.70 -12.68 -8.44
N VAL A 16 -9.22 -12.34 -7.25
CA VAL A 16 -9.62 -13.32 -6.24
C VAL A 16 -11.12 -13.56 -6.37
N LEU A 17 -11.51 -14.82 -6.60
CA LEU A 17 -12.90 -15.24 -6.74
C LEU A 17 -13.05 -16.72 -6.36
N ASP A 18 -14.09 -17.05 -5.61
CA ASP A 18 -14.34 -18.40 -5.07
C ASP A 18 -13.14 -18.97 -4.29
N GLU A 19 -12.50 -18.14 -3.46
CA GLU A 19 -11.28 -18.48 -2.67
C GLU A 19 -10.08 -18.87 -3.56
N ARG A 20 -10.07 -18.44 -4.83
CA ARG A 20 -9.00 -18.74 -5.79
C ARG A 20 -8.44 -17.45 -6.38
N THR A 21 -7.13 -17.36 -6.46
CA THR A 21 -6.43 -16.28 -7.15
C THR A 21 -6.16 -16.66 -8.61
N GLY A 22 -6.58 -15.79 -9.53
CA GLY A 22 -6.35 -15.89 -10.97
C GLY A 22 -5.47 -14.75 -11.47
N TYR A 23 -4.33 -15.07 -12.07
CA TYR A 23 -3.42 -14.11 -12.68
C TYR A 23 -3.75 -13.93 -14.16
N THR A 24 -3.73 -12.69 -14.67
CA THR A 24 -3.92 -12.38 -16.09
C THR A 24 -3.22 -11.08 -16.48
N LEU A 25 -3.40 -10.64 -17.72
CA LEU A 25 -2.94 -9.33 -18.17
C LEU A 25 -4.13 -8.47 -18.60
N TRP A 26 -4.02 -7.17 -18.34
CA TRP A 26 -4.99 -6.16 -18.73
C TRP A 26 -4.27 -5.03 -19.48
N ALA A 27 -4.84 -4.62 -20.60
CA ALA A 27 -4.48 -3.38 -21.28
C ALA A 27 -5.57 -2.34 -20.95
N PRO A 28 -5.25 -1.32 -20.14
CA PRO A 28 -6.15 -0.20 -19.88
C PRO A 28 -6.52 0.53 -21.17
N PRO A 29 -7.57 1.38 -21.16
CA PRO A 29 -8.01 2.05 -22.36
C PRO A 29 -6.88 2.78 -23.12
N TRP A 30 -6.76 2.51 -24.42
CA TRP A 30 -5.84 3.18 -25.32
C TRP A 30 -6.56 3.67 -26.57
N GLU A 31 -6.02 4.72 -27.20
CA GLU A 31 -6.54 5.22 -28.48
C GLU A 31 -5.78 4.60 -29.66
N GLU A 32 -6.50 3.92 -30.56
CA GLU A 32 -5.98 3.46 -31.85
C GLU A 32 -6.95 3.86 -32.97
N ASP A 33 -6.43 4.48 -34.03
CA ASP A 33 -7.23 4.92 -35.18
C ASP A 33 -8.44 5.84 -34.85
N SER A 34 -8.36 6.61 -33.76
CA SER A 34 -9.44 7.46 -33.21
C SER A 34 -10.61 6.68 -32.58
N GLU A 35 -10.40 5.40 -32.28
CA GLU A 35 -11.27 4.55 -31.48
C GLU A 35 -10.56 4.24 -30.15
N GLU A 36 -11.33 4.21 -29.07
CA GLU A 36 -10.82 3.79 -27.75
C GLU A 36 -11.00 2.28 -27.64
N TRP A 37 -9.94 1.60 -27.21
CA TRP A 37 -9.88 0.15 -27.06
C TRP A 37 -9.44 -0.19 -25.66
N GLN A 38 -9.89 -1.33 -25.14
CA GLN A 38 -9.32 -1.99 -23.97
C GLN A 38 -9.35 -3.50 -24.21
N ALA A 39 -8.50 -4.25 -23.52
CA ALA A 39 -8.47 -5.70 -23.69
C ALA A 39 -7.87 -6.41 -22.47
N PHE A 40 -8.26 -7.66 -22.29
CA PHE A 40 -7.63 -8.58 -21.35
C PHE A 40 -6.97 -9.72 -22.11
N LEU A 41 -6.05 -10.42 -21.47
CA LEU A 41 -5.50 -11.65 -22.02
C LEU A 41 -6.60 -12.71 -22.11
N GLY A 42 -7.11 -12.95 -23.32
CA GLY A 42 -8.29 -13.76 -23.52
C GLY A 42 -8.46 -14.23 -24.96
N THR A 43 -9.46 -15.08 -25.16
CA THR A 43 -9.91 -15.49 -26.50
C THR A 43 -11.42 -15.63 -26.56
N GLY A 44 -12.02 -15.04 -27.60
CA GLY A 44 -13.43 -15.22 -27.93
C GLY A 44 -14.37 -14.69 -26.85
N GLY A 45 -14.08 -13.49 -26.33
CA GLY A 45 -14.88 -12.83 -25.29
C GLY A 45 -14.76 -13.49 -23.92
N ARG A 46 -13.60 -14.11 -23.63
CA ARG A 46 -13.32 -14.74 -22.33
C ARG A 46 -11.90 -14.48 -21.87
N ILE A 47 -11.76 -14.08 -20.62
CA ILE A 47 -10.48 -13.77 -19.97
C ILE A 47 -9.83 -15.07 -19.51
N HIS A 48 -8.53 -15.23 -19.76
CA HIS A 48 -7.75 -16.37 -19.28
C HIS A 48 -7.18 -16.05 -17.90
N LEU A 49 -7.55 -16.86 -16.90
CA LEU A 49 -7.04 -16.77 -15.54
C LEU A 49 -6.11 -17.96 -15.27
N PHE A 50 -4.88 -17.66 -14.86
CA PHE A 50 -3.85 -18.64 -14.52
C PHE A 50 -3.73 -18.79 -13.01
N THR A 51 -3.38 -19.97 -12.53
CA THR A 51 -3.29 -20.23 -11.07
C THR A 51 -1.99 -19.75 -10.45
N THR A 52 -0.97 -19.45 -11.26
CA THR A 52 0.31 -18.90 -10.82
C THR A 52 0.89 -17.96 -11.88
N PRO A 53 1.77 -16.99 -11.51
CA PRO A 53 2.49 -16.15 -12.47
C PRO A 53 3.37 -16.98 -13.41
N ALA A 54 3.94 -18.10 -12.94
CA ALA A 54 4.73 -19.01 -13.77
C ALA A 54 3.88 -19.65 -14.90
N GLN A 55 2.63 -19.98 -14.63
CA GLN A 55 1.70 -20.50 -15.63
C GLN A 55 1.32 -19.43 -16.66
N LEU A 56 1.13 -18.18 -16.23
CA LEU A 56 0.94 -17.03 -17.12
C LEU A 56 2.16 -16.82 -18.01
N ALA A 57 3.36 -16.77 -17.44
CA ALA A 57 4.62 -16.65 -18.20
C ALA A 57 4.80 -17.78 -19.22
N HIS A 58 4.45 -19.01 -18.84
CA HIS A 58 4.47 -20.14 -19.77
C HIS A 58 3.52 -19.93 -20.96
N PHE A 59 2.31 -19.41 -20.72
CA PHE A 59 1.33 -19.12 -21.77
C PHE A 59 1.81 -18.02 -22.71
N ILE A 60 2.38 -16.93 -22.17
CA ILE A 60 2.95 -15.81 -22.95
C ILE A 60 4.03 -16.32 -23.92
N GLY A 61 4.81 -17.33 -23.52
CA GLY A 61 5.82 -17.97 -24.38
C GLY A 61 5.26 -18.89 -25.47
N THR A 62 3.93 -19.07 -25.56
CA THR A 62 3.29 -19.88 -26.61
C THR A 62 2.89 -19.04 -27.82
N ASP A 63 2.62 -19.71 -28.95
CA ASP A 63 2.16 -19.08 -30.20
C ASP A 63 0.62 -19.13 -30.31
N VAL A 64 -0.07 -19.06 -29.18
CA VAL A 64 -1.55 -19.05 -29.13
C VAL A 64 -2.02 -17.62 -29.38
N GLU A 65 -2.85 -17.44 -30.40
CA GLU A 65 -3.48 -16.15 -30.71
C GLU A 65 -4.48 -15.77 -29.60
N HIS A 66 -4.45 -14.51 -29.16
CA HIS A 66 -5.29 -13.94 -28.11
C HIS A 66 -5.55 -12.46 -28.35
N ASP A 67 -6.47 -11.88 -27.59
CA ASP A 67 -6.97 -10.52 -27.83
C ASP A 67 -5.89 -9.43 -27.67
N LEU A 68 -4.84 -9.69 -26.86
CA LEU A 68 -3.66 -8.81 -26.74
C LEU A 68 -2.57 -9.02 -27.81
N SER A 69 -2.67 -9.99 -28.73
CA SER A 69 -1.55 -10.35 -29.61
C SER A 69 -1.16 -9.22 -30.58
N ASP A 70 -2.12 -8.38 -30.96
CA ASP A 70 -1.92 -7.23 -31.86
C ASP A 70 -1.62 -5.93 -31.11
N HIS A 71 -1.61 -5.93 -29.77
CA HIS A 71 -1.39 -4.73 -28.96
C HIS A 71 0.05 -4.20 -29.13
N PRO A 72 0.27 -2.88 -29.26
CA PRO A 72 1.60 -2.29 -29.49
C PRO A 72 2.66 -2.65 -28.43
N ALA A 73 2.26 -2.80 -27.17
CA ALA A 73 3.15 -3.23 -26.09
C ALA A 73 3.27 -4.74 -25.89
N TRP A 74 2.57 -5.58 -26.67
CA TRP A 74 2.71 -7.03 -26.58
C TRP A 74 4.16 -7.52 -26.72
N PRO A 75 5.01 -6.97 -27.63
CA PRO A 75 6.41 -7.35 -27.71
C PRO A 75 7.20 -7.12 -26.42
N THR A 76 6.82 -6.14 -25.60
CA THR A 76 7.43 -5.89 -24.28
C THR A 76 7.06 -7.01 -23.31
N VAL A 77 5.79 -7.43 -23.30
CA VAL A 77 5.30 -8.54 -22.45
C VAL A 77 6.03 -9.85 -22.77
N LEU A 78 6.33 -10.12 -24.04
CA LEU A 78 7.10 -11.30 -24.46
C LEU A 78 8.51 -11.35 -23.87
N THR A 79 9.05 -10.20 -23.47
CA THR A 79 10.38 -10.07 -22.85
C THR A 79 10.34 -9.88 -21.34
N SER A 80 9.14 -9.82 -20.75
CA SER A 80 8.97 -9.64 -19.31
C SER A 80 9.48 -10.84 -18.53
N SER A 81 10.19 -10.56 -17.44
CA SER A 81 10.54 -11.57 -16.44
C SER A 81 9.31 -12.05 -15.66
N LYS A 82 9.40 -13.21 -15.00
CA LYS A 82 8.32 -13.69 -14.11
C LYS A 82 7.97 -12.68 -13.02
N ARG A 83 8.95 -11.94 -12.50
CA ARG A 83 8.76 -10.90 -11.48
C ARG A 83 7.90 -9.74 -12.02
N GLN A 84 8.17 -9.29 -13.24
CA GLN A 84 7.38 -8.25 -13.91
C GLN A 84 5.96 -8.71 -14.32
N LEU A 85 5.67 -10.01 -14.23
CA LEU A 85 4.34 -10.58 -14.45
C LEU A 85 3.58 -10.83 -13.14
N MET A 86 4.18 -10.50 -12.00
CA MET A 86 3.50 -10.50 -10.72
C MET A 86 2.74 -9.17 -10.58
N PRO A 87 1.43 -9.20 -10.29
CA PRO A 87 0.67 -7.99 -10.01
C PRO A 87 1.21 -7.30 -8.77
N ASP A 88 1.29 -5.97 -8.82
CA ASP A 88 1.47 -5.14 -7.63
C ASP A 88 0.17 -5.11 -6.81
N ASP A 89 0.25 -4.68 -5.54
CA ASP A 89 -0.88 -4.72 -4.61
C ASP A 89 -2.11 -3.93 -5.13
N ASP A 90 -1.88 -2.80 -5.81
CA ASP A 90 -2.95 -1.98 -6.42
C ASP A 90 -3.65 -2.65 -7.61
N TYR A 91 -3.08 -3.75 -8.13
CA TYR A 91 -3.62 -4.56 -9.23
C TYR A 91 -4.14 -5.93 -8.76
N VAL A 92 -4.41 -6.06 -7.46
CA VAL A 92 -5.09 -7.21 -6.86
C VAL A 92 -6.54 -6.84 -6.56
N PHE A 93 -7.47 -7.49 -7.26
CA PHE A 93 -8.91 -7.23 -7.11
C PHE A 93 -9.56 -8.40 -6.39
N ASP A 94 -9.99 -8.20 -5.14
CA ASP A 94 -10.69 -9.21 -4.35
C ASP A 94 -12.21 -9.08 -4.48
N LEU A 95 -12.79 -9.94 -5.33
CA LEU A 95 -14.23 -9.95 -5.60
C LEU A 95 -15.00 -10.64 -4.46
N ASP A 96 -14.36 -11.52 -3.69
CA ASP A 96 -14.95 -12.21 -2.55
C ASP A 96 -15.00 -11.27 -1.32
N GLY A 97 -13.94 -10.46 -1.13
CA GLY A 97 -13.77 -9.51 -0.03
C GLY A 97 -14.70 -8.29 -0.07
N LEU A 98 -15.38 -8.04 -1.20
CA LEU A 98 -16.25 -6.89 -1.38
C LEU A 98 -17.36 -6.76 -0.31
N TYR A 99 -17.87 -7.89 0.19
CA TYR A 99 -18.89 -7.88 1.25
C TYR A 99 -18.36 -7.31 2.56
N ASP A 100 -17.09 -7.56 2.87
CA ASP A 100 -16.46 -7.06 4.09
C ASP A 100 -16.19 -5.56 3.97
N LEU A 101 -15.75 -5.09 2.79
CA LEU A 101 -15.61 -3.65 2.48
C LEU A 101 -16.95 -2.92 2.63
N ALA A 102 -18.01 -3.44 2.03
CA ALA A 102 -19.33 -2.83 2.08
C ALA A 102 -19.97 -2.89 3.49
N ALA A 103 -19.64 -3.91 4.28
CA ALA A 103 -20.07 -4.02 5.67
C ALA A 103 -19.29 -3.07 6.61
N GLY A 104 -18.09 -2.66 6.19
CA GLY A 104 -17.27 -1.65 6.85
C GLY A 104 -17.83 -0.24 6.78
N GLY A 105 -17.10 0.71 7.36
CA GLY A 105 -17.38 2.14 7.22
C GLY A 105 -16.88 2.69 5.89
N PRO A 106 -17.42 3.82 5.41
CA PRO A 106 -16.95 4.46 4.18
C PRO A 106 -15.67 5.29 4.42
N ASP A 107 -14.61 4.66 4.91
CA ASP A 107 -13.29 5.27 5.02
C ASP A 107 -12.61 5.37 3.64
N ARG A 108 -11.44 6.03 3.58
CA ARG A 108 -10.74 6.27 2.31
C ARG A 108 -10.28 4.99 1.61
N TRP A 109 -9.94 3.96 2.38
CA TRP A 109 -9.47 2.69 1.89
C TRP A 109 -10.66 1.88 1.37
N SER A 110 -11.69 1.69 2.21
CA SER A 110 -12.88 0.94 1.85
C SER A 110 -13.61 1.51 0.63
N VAL A 111 -13.72 2.85 0.53
CA VAL A 111 -14.35 3.51 -0.64
C VAL A 111 -13.49 3.35 -1.89
N GLY A 112 -12.16 3.48 -1.78
CA GLY A 112 -11.24 3.35 -2.90
C GLY A 112 -11.22 1.92 -3.45
N GLU A 113 -10.95 0.94 -2.58
CA GLU A 113 -10.88 -0.47 -2.95
C GLU A 113 -12.20 -0.99 -3.55
N LEU A 114 -13.34 -0.56 -2.98
CA LEU A 114 -14.66 -0.88 -3.52
C LEU A 114 -14.87 -0.25 -4.92
N ALA A 115 -14.46 1.00 -5.11
CA ALA A 115 -14.55 1.68 -6.39
C ALA A 115 -13.71 0.98 -7.46
N ASP A 116 -12.44 0.69 -7.15
CA ASP A 116 -11.50 0.06 -8.07
C ASP A 116 -11.91 -1.38 -8.42
N THR A 117 -12.44 -2.13 -7.44
CA THR A 117 -12.97 -3.49 -7.68
C THR A 117 -14.21 -3.48 -8.58
N ILE A 118 -15.14 -2.54 -8.36
CA ILE A 118 -16.33 -2.41 -9.20
C ILE A 118 -15.93 -1.98 -10.62
N ASP A 119 -15.05 -0.98 -10.75
CA ASP A 119 -14.54 -0.52 -12.04
C ASP A 119 -13.87 -1.67 -12.82
N MET A 120 -13.03 -2.47 -12.16
CA MET A 120 -12.41 -3.63 -12.79
C MET A 120 -13.45 -4.65 -13.27
N VAL A 121 -14.50 -4.91 -12.48
CA VAL A 121 -15.60 -5.80 -12.88
C VAL A 121 -16.38 -5.23 -14.07
N GLU A 122 -16.66 -3.93 -14.10
CA GLU A 122 -17.29 -3.26 -15.25
C GLU A 122 -16.45 -3.41 -16.52
N ARG A 123 -15.13 -3.21 -16.42
CA ARG A 123 -14.20 -3.39 -17.54
C ARG A 123 -14.14 -4.81 -18.07
N MET A 124 -14.06 -5.80 -17.18
CA MET A 124 -14.08 -7.20 -17.58
C MET A 124 -15.39 -7.55 -18.28
N ALA A 125 -16.52 -7.05 -17.76
CA ALA A 125 -17.83 -7.26 -18.34
C ALA A 125 -17.96 -6.60 -19.72
N GLU A 126 -17.52 -5.35 -19.88
CA GLU A 126 -17.52 -4.64 -21.15
C GLU A 126 -16.66 -5.36 -22.20
N SER A 127 -15.43 -5.74 -21.83
CA SER A 127 -14.51 -6.45 -22.73
C SER A 127 -15.05 -7.82 -23.17
N CYS A 128 -15.88 -8.46 -22.34
CA CYS A 128 -16.49 -9.75 -22.62
C CYS A 128 -17.95 -9.68 -23.10
N GLU A 129 -18.49 -8.47 -23.32
CA GLU A 129 -19.89 -8.22 -23.72
C GLU A 129 -20.93 -8.83 -22.76
N VAL A 130 -20.67 -8.79 -21.44
CA VAL A 130 -21.57 -9.32 -20.38
C VAL A 130 -22.52 -8.22 -19.89
N GLU A 131 -23.57 -7.95 -20.67
CA GLU A 131 -24.56 -6.89 -20.39
C GLU A 131 -25.28 -7.05 -19.02
N GLU A 132 -25.38 -8.28 -18.50
CA GLU A 132 -26.03 -8.53 -17.20
C GLU A 132 -25.35 -7.84 -16.02
N VAL A 133 -24.02 -7.63 -16.07
CA VAL A 133 -23.28 -6.96 -15.00
C VAL A 133 -23.73 -5.50 -14.87
N GLU A 134 -23.78 -4.75 -15.97
CA GLU A 134 -24.27 -3.36 -16.01
C GLU A 134 -25.76 -3.29 -15.57
N GLU A 135 -26.58 -4.27 -15.97
CA GLU A 135 -27.99 -4.36 -15.55
C GLU A 135 -28.13 -4.50 -14.02
N HIS A 136 -27.18 -5.18 -13.35
CA HIS A 136 -27.20 -5.35 -11.91
C HIS A 136 -26.59 -4.15 -11.17
N LEU A 137 -25.45 -3.63 -11.62
CA LEU A 137 -24.81 -2.45 -11.02
C LEU A 137 -25.73 -1.22 -11.08
N SER A 138 -26.45 -1.02 -12.19
CA SER A 138 -27.41 0.10 -12.33
C SER A 138 -28.61 0.04 -11.38
N LYS A 139 -28.85 -1.10 -10.70
CA LYS A 139 -29.90 -1.23 -9.68
C LYS A 139 -29.41 -0.84 -8.29
N ILE A 140 -28.09 -0.74 -8.08
CA ILE A 140 -27.49 -0.36 -6.79
C ILE A 140 -27.61 1.16 -6.63
N PRO A 141 -28.31 1.65 -5.60
CA PRO A 141 -28.48 3.08 -5.38
C PRO A 141 -27.15 3.78 -5.09
N ASP A 142 -26.99 5.00 -5.59
CA ASP A 142 -25.89 5.90 -5.26
C ASP A 142 -24.47 5.35 -5.53
N LEU A 143 -24.33 4.25 -6.29
CA LEU A 143 -23.05 3.59 -6.57
C LEU A 143 -22.00 4.53 -7.18
N GLY A 144 -22.40 5.39 -8.12
CA GLY A 144 -21.51 6.39 -8.72
C GLY A 144 -21.03 7.51 -7.78
N LEU A 145 -21.41 7.49 -6.50
CA LEU A 145 -20.76 8.34 -5.49
C LEU A 145 -19.37 7.84 -5.12
N LEU A 146 -19.05 6.56 -5.36
CA LEU A 146 -17.72 6.00 -5.14
C LEU A 146 -16.65 6.78 -5.91
N ASP A 147 -16.93 7.15 -7.17
CA ASP A 147 -16.05 7.97 -8.03
C ASP A 147 -15.76 9.36 -7.46
N SER A 148 -16.58 9.82 -6.52
CA SER A 148 -16.42 11.13 -5.88
C SER A 148 -15.48 11.10 -4.66
N GLY A 149 -14.96 9.92 -4.31
CA GLY A 149 -14.08 9.72 -3.17
C GLY A 149 -14.79 9.70 -1.82
N HIS A 150 -14.06 9.32 -0.77
CA HIS A 150 -14.64 9.10 0.57
C HIS A 150 -15.28 10.35 1.20
N GLU A 151 -14.88 11.55 0.79
CA GLU A 151 -15.32 12.80 1.40
C GLU A 151 -16.85 12.98 1.31
N VAL A 152 -17.49 12.45 0.27
CA VAL A 152 -18.94 12.54 0.09
C VAL A 152 -19.70 11.71 1.13
N PHE A 153 -19.06 10.67 1.66
CA PHE A 153 -19.63 9.75 2.63
C PHE A 153 -19.57 10.27 4.08
N THR A 154 -18.73 11.28 4.36
CA THR A 154 -18.58 11.90 5.70
C THR A 154 -19.81 12.65 6.24
N THR A 155 -20.88 12.73 5.45
CA THR A 155 -22.12 13.45 5.81
C THR A 155 -23.24 12.46 6.11
N ARG A 156 -24.26 12.87 6.87
CA ARG A 156 -25.47 12.01 7.07
C ARG A 156 -26.15 11.54 5.80
N ALA A 157 -26.01 12.31 4.71
CA ALA A 157 -26.53 11.89 3.40
C ALA A 157 -25.62 10.84 2.77
N GLY A 158 -24.30 11.01 2.94
CA GLY A 158 -23.26 10.05 2.62
C GLY A 158 -23.40 8.73 3.38
N ASP A 159 -23.52 8.75 4.71
CA ASP A 159 -23.76 7.56 5.54
C ASP A 159 -24.97 6.75 5.03
N LYS A 160 -26.04 7.46 4.67
CA LYS A 160 -27.23 6.83 4.10
C LYS A 160 -26.94 6.22 2.73
N ALA A 161 -26.24 6.94 1.85
CA ALA A 161 -25.86 6.44 0.55
C ALA A 161 -24.96 5.20 0.66
N TRP A 162 -24.00 5.18 1.59
CA TRP A 162 -23.18 4.00 1.88
C TRP A 162 -24.02 2.81 2.32
N THR A 163 -24.98 3.04 3.23
CA THR A 163 -25.93 1.99 3.64
C THR A 163 -26.73 1.45 2.46
N ASP A 164 -27.24 2.35 1.60
CA ASP A 164 -28.02 1.97 0.42
C ASP A 164 -27.16 1.20 -0.61
N ILE A 165 -25.87 1.57 -0.77
CA ILE A 165 -24.89 0.87 -1.59
C ILE A 165 -24.65 -0.53 -1.04
N ALA A 166 -24.35 -0.66 0.26
CA ALA A 166 -24.07 -1.94 0.90
C ALA A 166 -25.28 -2.90 0.83
N GLU A 167 -26.49 -2.39 1.06
CA GLU A 167 -27.73 -3.17 0.86
C GLU A 167 -27.88 -3.62 -0.60
N GLY A 168 -27.63 -2.72 -1.57
CA GLY A 168 -27.71 -3.04 -2.99
C GLY A 168 -26.67 -4.08 -3.44
N LEU A 169 -25.42 -3.97 -2.97
CA LEU A 169 -24.37 -4.96 -3.20
C LEU A 169 -24.75 -6.31 -2.61
N GLY A 170 -25.31 -6.35 -1.40
CA GLY A 170 -25.83 -7.59 -0.80
C GLY A 170 -26.94 -8.29 -1.62
N GLU A 171 -27.69 -7.54 -2.43
CA GLU A 171 -28.74 -8.10 -3.30
C GLU A 171 -28.27 -8.44 -4.72
N HIS A 172 -27.24 -7.76 -5.22
CA HIS A 172 -26.86 -7.80 -6.64
C HIS A 172 -25.46 -8.31 -6.92
N TRP A 173 -24.56 -8.37 -5.94
CA TRP A 173 -23.18 -8.81 -6.15
C TRP A 173 -23.08 -10.28 -6.59
N GLU A 174 -23.75 -11.20 -5.89
CA GLU A 174 -23.76 -12.62 -6.29
C GLU A 174 -24.24 -12.84 -7.75
N PRO A 175 -25.37 -12.25 -8.20
CA PRO A 175 -25.73 -12.26 -9.63
C PRO A 175 -24.67 -11.70 -10.58
N ILE A 176 -23.95 -10.63 -10.18
CA ILE A 176 -22.85 -10.05 -10.97
C ILE A 176 -21.72 -11.08 -11.11
N LEU A 177 -21.31 -11.71 -10.01
CA LEU A 177 -20.27 -12.74 -10.02
C LEU A 177 -20.69 -13.95 -10.87
N GLU A 178 -21.94 -14.41 -10.78
CA GLU A 178 -22.44 -15.53 -11.59
C GLU A 178 -22.42 -15.19 -13.10
N ALA A 179 -22.79 -13.97 -13.47
CA ALA A 179 -22.73 -13.50 -14.85
C ALA A 179 -21.27 -13.42 -15.35
N LEU A 180 -20.39 -12.79 -14.57
CA LEU A 180 -18.99 -12.60 -14.91
C LEU A 180 -18.22 -13.94 -14.97
N ALA A 181 -18.52 -14.90 -14.10
CA ALA A 181 -17.87 -16.21 -14.07
C ALA A 181 -17.98 -16.96 -15.41
N GLY A 182 -19.00 -16.69 -16.22
CA GLY A 182 -19.12 -17.25 -17.58
C GLY A 182 -18.05 -16.73 -18.55
N ALA A 183 -17.57 -15.51 -18.34
CA ALA A 183 -16.50 -14.87 -19.10
C ALA A 183 -15.09 -15.24 -18.58
N LEU A 184 -14.98 -15.72 -17.34
CA LEU A 184 -13.69 -16.11 -16.75
C LEU A 184 -13.32 -17.57 -17.09
N HIS A 185 -12.28 -17.73 -17.90
CA HIS A 185 -11.74 -19.04 -18.27
C HIS A 185 -10.50 -19.38 -17.43
N TRP A 186 -10.72 -20.15 -16.37
CA TRP A 186 -9.66 -20.72 -15.55
C TRP A 186 -8.84 -21.77 -16.32
N VAL A 187 -7.59 -21.44 -16.64
CA VAL A 187 -6.69 -22.31 -17.39
C VAL A 187 -6.21 -23.44 -16.48
N ALA A 188 -6.42 -24.69 -16.92
CA ALA A 188 -6.02 -25.86 -16.16
C ALA A 188 -4.51 -25.82 -15.83
N PRO A 189 -4.12 -26.07 -14.56
CA PRO A 189 -2.71 -26.08 -14.17
C PRO A 189 -1.90 -27.05 -15.03
N VAL A 190 -0.69 -26.63 -15.40
CA VAL A 190 0.28 -27.47 -16.10
C VAL A 190 1.47 -27.73 -15.17
N ASP A 191 2.06 -28.92 -15.30
CA ASP A 191 3.20 -29.35 -14.49
C ASP A 191 4.46 -28.62 -15.00
N LEU A 192 4.73 -27.45 -14.41
CA LEU A 192 5.95 -26.68 -14.65
C LEU A 192 6.98 -27.06 -13.58
N PRO A 193 8.28 -27.05 -13.90
CA PRO A 193 9.30 -27.15 -12.87
C PRO A 193 9.12 -26.04 -11.84
N ASP A 194 9.29 -26.37 -10.56
CA ASP A 194 9.32 -25.40 -9.46
C ASP A 194 10.54 -24.50 -9.67
N ASP A 195 10.36 -23.38 -10.36
CA ASP A 195 11.39 -22.38 -10.61
C ASP A 195 11.36 -21.30 -9.50
N ASP A 196 11.16 -21.71 -8.24
CA ASP A 196 11.31 -20.84 -7.06
C ASP A 196 12.79 -20.64 -6.67
N ASP A 197 13.72 -21.31 -7.37
CA ASP A 197 15.17 -21.19 -7.19
C ASP A 197 15.84 -20.86 -8.54
N GLU A 198 16.65 -19.80 -8.57
CA GLU A 198 17.67 -19.46 -9.60
C GLU A 198 17.22 -18.72 -10.89
N GLU A 199 17.07 -17.38 -10.82
CA GLU A 199 17.66 -16.45 -11.81
C GLU A 199 18.22 -15.19 -11.13
N GLU A 200 19.14 -15.39 -10.18
CA GLU A 200 20.23 -14.42 -9.92
C GLU A 200 21.35 -14.73 -10.92
N ALA A 201 21.34 -14.09 -12.10
CA ALA A 201 22.50 -14.12 -12.99
C ALA A 201 22.51 -12.93 -13.95
N GLU A 202 23.31 -11.92 -13.58
CA GLU A 202 24.18 -11.10 -14.44
C GLU A 202 23.70 -10.78 -15.88
N GLU A 203 23.20 -9.56 -16.10
CA GLU A 203 23.58 -8.78 -17.29
C GLU A 203 24.02 -7.36 -16.88
N ASP A 204 25.34 -7.22 -16.70
CA ASP A 204 26.06 -5.95 -16.56
C ASP A 204 26.09 -5.17 -17.89
N ALA A 205 25.86 -3.85 -17.76
CA ALA A 205 26.55 -2.73 -18.40
C ALA A 205 26.60 -2.60 -19.95
N GLU A 206 25.97 -1.53 -20.47
CA GLU A 206 26.65 -0.34 -21.02
C GLU A 206 25.64 0.61 -21.69
N GLY A 207 25.62 1.90 -21.29
CA GLY A 207 24.79 2.89 -21.97
C GLY A 207 24.72 4.31 -21.39
N ASP A 208 25.84 4.90 -20.96
CA ASP A 208 25.95 6.33 -20.59
C ASP A 208 25.60 7.27 -21.76
N GLN A 209 24.66 8.21 -21.56
CA GLN A 209 24.77 9.61 -22.01
C GLN A 209 23.92 10.54 -21.11
N PRO A 210 24.39 11.78 -20.84
CA PRO A 210 23.86 12.64 -19.78
C PRO A 210 22.71 13.53 -20.28
N ILE A 211 21.81 13.92 -19.37
CA ILE A 211 20.95 15.09 -19.54
C ILE A 211 21.14 16.00 -18.34
N ASP A 212 21.55 17.23 -18.64
CA ASP A 212 21.79 18.34 -17.72
C ASP A 212 20.52 19.21 -17.59
N ASP A 213 20.46 19.99 -16.50
CA ASP A 213 19.55 21.11 -16.14
C ASP A 213 18.35 20.89 -15.17
N VAL A 214 18.61 21.19 -13.88
CA VAL A 214 18.10 22.36 -13.07
C VAL A 214 16.57 22.61 -13.09
N VAL A 215 15.79 22.61 -11.98
CA VAL A 215 15.57 23.56 -10.83
C VAL A 215 14.44 22.91 -10.00
N GLY A 216 14.22 23.06 -8.68
CA GLY A 216 14.72 23.94 -7.65
C GLY A 216 13.78 23.83 -6.42
N ALA A 217 14.35 23.88 -5.22
CA ALA A 217 13.63 23.80 -3.96
C ALA A 217 12.52 24.87 -3.83
N THR A 218 11.31 24.45 -3.45
CA THR A 218 10.28 25.33 -2.87
C THR A 218 9.55 24.62 -1.73
N VAL A 219 9.79 25.09 -0.51
CA VAL A 219 8.95 24.80 0.66
C VAL A 219 7.57 25.42 0.43
N LEU A 220 6.52 24.60 0.39
CA LEU A 220 5.13 25.05 0.45
C LEU A 220 4.41 24.38 1.63
N ARG A 221 4.08 25.21 2.63
CA ARG A 221 2.96 24.95 3.54
C ARG A 221 1.65 25.17 2.77
N SER A 222 0.69 24.29 3.04
CA SER A 222 -0.75 24.41 2.78
C SER A 222 -1.24 23.96 1.40
N GLY A 223 -1.89 22.79 1.39
CA GLY A 223 -3.06 22.46 0.58
C GLY A 223 -2.91 22.57 -0.93
N THR A 224 -2.29 21.57 -1.55
CA THR A 224 -2.48 21.22 -2.96
C THR A 224 -2.19 19.73 -3.07
N LEU A 225 -3.15 18.98 -3.61
CA LEU A 225 -3.02 17.58 -3.95
C LEU A 225 -1.80 17.42 -4.86
N VAL A 226 -0.75 16.79 -4.35
CA VAL A 226 0.36 16.28 -5.15
C VAL A 226 -0.10 14.89 -5.56
N GLY A 227 -0.20 14.63 -6.86
CA GLY A 227 -0.45 13.28 -7.36
C GLY A 227 0.59 12.35 -6.76
N VAL A 228 0.15 11.18 -6.31
CA VAL A 228 1.08 10.13 -5.87
C VAL A 228 1.81 9.71 -7.14
N GLU A 229 3.01 10.23 -7.35
CA GLU A 229 3.89 9.78 -8.43
C GLU A 229 4.27 8.34 -8.12
N GLU A 230 4.09 7.43 -9.09
CA GLU A 230 4.63 6.08 -9.01
C GLU A 230 6.10 6.13 -8.57
N PRO A 231 6.51 5.33 -7.57
CA PRO A 231 7.88 5.35 -7.08
C PRO A 231 8.82 5.01 -8.23
N THR A 232 9.79 5.90 -8.48
CA THR A 232 10.78 5.70 -9.54
C THR A 232 11.48 4.35 -9.42
N GLU A 233 12.01 3.80 -10.52
CA GLU A 233 12.81 2.56 -10.50
C GLU A 233 13.94 2.61 -9.45
N GLN A 234 14.51 3.80 -9.23
CA GLN A 234 15.51 4.06 -8.19
C GLN A 234 14.93 3.94 -6.77
N ALA A 235 13.73 4.45 -6.53
CA ALA A 235 13.04 4.31 -5.24
C ALA A 235 12.66 2.85 -4.94
N ARG A 236 12.22 2.09 -5.96
CA ARG A 236 11.95 0.65 -5.82
C ARG A 236 13.23 -0.14 -5.51
N ALA A 237 14.31 0.12 -6.24
CA ALA A 237 15.61 -0.51 -5.98
C ALA A 237 16.15 -0.15 -4.58
N ALA A 238 15.90 1.08 -4.11
CA ALA A 238 16.22 1.47 -2.75
C ALA A 238 15.40 0.68 -1.72
N SER A 239 14.09 0.51 -1.92
CA SER A 239 13.23 -0.31 -1.03
C SER A 239 13.73 -1.75 -0.93
N GLU A 240 13.94 -2.41 -2.08
CA GLU A 240 14.46 -3.79 -2.13
C GLU A 240 15.81 -3.91 -1.42
N PHE A 241 16.67 -2.89 -1.56
CA PHE A 241 17.94 -2.83 -0.83
C PHE A 241 17.72 -2.80 0.69
N TRP A 242 16.91 -1.87 1.21
CA TRP A 242 16.68 -1.69 2.64
C TRP A 242 16.06 -2.93 3.29
N GLU A 243 15.11 -3.57 2.61
CA GLU A 243 14.54 -4.86 3.00
C GLU A 243 15.60 -5.96 3.04
N SER A 244 16.46 -6.05 2.01
CA SER A 244 17.49 -7.09 1.92
C SER A 244 18.53 -7.01 3.05
N VAL A 245 18.88 -5.80 3.50
CA VAL A 245 19.83 -5.59 4.60
C VAL A 245 19.17 -5.70 5.98
N GLY A 246 17.84 -5.71 6.02
CA GLY A 246 17.03 -5.79 7.24
C GLY A 246 17.17 -4.58 8.15
N ILE A 247 17.52 -3.42 7.59
CA ILE A 247 17.64 -2.14 8.30
C ILE A 247 16.76 -1.16 7.53
N LEU A 248 15.63 -0.77 8.10
CA LEU A 248 14.59 -0.03 7.41
C LEU A 248 14.65 1.46 7.76
N PRO A 249 14.54 2.36 6.79
CA PRO A 249 14.26 3.77 7.04
C PRO A 249 12.87 3.92 7.67
N VAL A 250 12.79 4.75 8.71
CA VAL A 250 11.54 5.02 9.44
C VAL A 250 11.29 6.52 9.50
N ARG A 251 10.05 6.95 9.27
CA ARG A 251 9.60 8.33 9.47
C ARG A 251 8.88 8.47 10.80
N LEU A 252 9.27 9.46 11.59
CA LEU A 252 8.61 9.82 12.83
C LEU A 252 8.10 11.26 12.73
N THR A 253 6.79 11.45 12.86
CA THR A 253 6.17 12.78 12.84
C THR A 253 5.65 13.15 14.23
N PHE A 254 6.09 14.31 14.72
CA PHE A 254 5.65 14.92 15.98
C PHE A 254 5.20 16.36 15.74
N ALA A 255 4.57 16.99 16.74
CA ALA A 255 4.13 18.38 16.65
C ALA A 255 5.27 19.39 16.34
N GLU A 256 6.51 19.03 16.69
CA GLU A 256 7.71 19.85 16.49
C GLU A 256 8.30 19.71 15.07
N GLY A 257 7.91 18.67 14.34
CA GLY A 257 8.37 18.36 12.99
C GLY A 257 8.40 16.85 12.71
N SER A 258 8.70 16.52 11.45
CA SER A 258 8.93 15.15 10.99
C SER A 258 10.42 14.92 10.75
N GLY A 259 10.87 13.69 10.93
CA GLY A 259 12.24 13.28 10.65
C GLY A 259 12.40 11.79 10.39
N LEU A 260 13.60 11.44 9.94
CA LEU A 260 14.00 10.11 9.50
C LEU A 260 15.00 9.49 10.45
N THR A 261 14.93 8.17 10.61
CA THR A 261 15.92 7.36 11.31
C THR A 261 16.01 5.98 10.65
N LEU A 262 16.84 5.08 11.16
CA LEU A 262 16.86 3.68 10.74
C LEU A 262 16.46 2.77 11.90
N ARG A 263 15.71 1.70 11.62
CA ARG A 263 15.30 0.66 12.57
C ARG A 263 15.67 -0.72 12.05
N CYS A 264 16.04 -1.63 12.94
CA CYS A 264 16.06 -3.07 12.64
C CYS A 264 15.68 -3.87 13.88
N TYR A 265 15.51 -5.18 13.71
CA TYR A 265 15.30 -6.11 14.82
C TYR A 265 16.48 -7.07 14.95
N VAL A 266 16.99 -7.20 16.17
CA VAL A 266 18.04 -8.16 16.51
C VAL A 266 17.56 -9.01 17.67
N GLU A 267 17.38 -10.30 17.44
CA GLU A 267 16.81 -11.22 18.45
C GLU A 267 15.46 -10.71 18.98
N ASP A 268 14.56 -10.35 18.06
CA ASP A 268 13.23 -9.79 18.36
C ASP A 268 13.24 -8.51 19.21
N THR A 269 14.38 -7.83 19.29
CA THR A 269 14.54 -6.57 20.05
C THR A 269 14.78 -5.43 19.07
N ALA A 270 14.02 -4.35 19.22
CA ALA A 270 14.18 -3.16 18.37
C ALA A 270 15.55 -2.51 18.59
N ARG A 271 16.16 -2.08 17.48
CA ARG A 271 17.40 -1.30 17.44
C ARG A 271 17.20 -0.14 16.48
N PHE A 272 17.69 1.03 16.89
CA PHE A 272 17.60 2.25 16.10
C PHE A 272 18.97 2.81 15.78
N LEU A 273 19.02 3.65 14.75
CA LEU A 273 20.15 4.53 14.51
C LEU A 273 20.28 5.49 15.69
N GLY A 274 21.30 5.25 16.51
CA GLY A 274 21.50 6.05 17.71
C GLY A 274 22.57 5.45 18.61
N ARG A 275 22.75 6.07 19.78
CA ARG A 275 23.65 5.56 20.82
C ARG A 275 23.23 6.08 22.18
N GLU A 276 23.66 5.36 23.21
CA GLU A 276 23.44 5.76 24.61
C GLU A 276 21.94 5.93 24.92
N LEU A 277 21.12 4.99 24.45
CA LEU A 277 19.66 4.98 24.65
C LEU A 277 18.97 6.23 24.07
N THR A 278 19.56 6.81 23.04
CA THR A 278 19.05 7.98 22.33
C THR A 278 18.99 7.66 20.84
N VAL A 279 17.88 7.97 20.21
CA VAL A 279 17.67 7.81 18.75
C VAL A 279 18.11 9.08 18.05
N ASP A 280 18.92 8.96 16.99
CA ASP A 280 19.27 10.06 16.13
C ASP A 280 18.22 10.21 15.02
N VAL A 281 17.66 11.41 14.88
CA VAL A 281 16.56 11.73 13.95
C VAL A 281 16.96 12.89 13.06
N PHE A 282 16.80 12.75 11.75
CA PHE A 282 17.28 13.68 10.73
C PHE A 282 16.12 14.36 10.02
N ARG A 283 16.25 15.66 9.73
CA ARG A 283 15.17 16.43 9.07
C ARG A 283 15.06 16.19 7.56
N SER A 284 16.06 15.53 6.96
CA SER A 284 16.12 15.24 5.54
C SER A 284 16.84 13.92 5.27
N GLU A 285 16.55 13.34 4.11
CA GLU A 285 17.24 12.15 3.58
C GLU A 285 18.73 12.43 3.41
N GLU A 286 19.08 13.58 2.83
CA GLU A 286 20.48 14.04 2.69
C GLU A 286 21.23 14.09 4.02
N GLY A 287 20.57 14.53 5.10
CA GLY A 287 21.18 14.60 6.43
C GLY A 287 21.44 13.20 7.02
N LEU A 288 20.50 12.27 6.80
CA LEU A 288 20.66 10.87 7.20
C LEU A 288 21.79 10.19 6.40
N SER A 289 21.79 10.32 5.07
CA SER A 289 22.83 9.77 4.21
C SER A 289 24.21 10.33 4.55
N SER A 290 24.32 11.65 4.77
CA SER A 290 25.57 12.29 5.19
C SER A 290 26.11 11.71 6.50
N PHE A 291 25.24 11.43 7.47
CA PHE A 291 25.65 10.83 8.75
C PHE A 291 26.16 9.40 8.58
N VAL A 292 25.51 8.60 7.71
CA VAL A 292 25.96 7.25 7.37
C VAL A 292 27.36 7.29 6.73
N GLU A 293 27.58 8.21 5.79
CA GLU A 293 28.87 8.41 5.11
C GLU A 293 29.99 8.88 6.06
N GLU A 294 29.68 9.77 7.01
CA GLU A 294 30.64 10.27 7.99
C GLU A 294 31.15 9.17 8.93
N GLY A 295 30.38 8.09 9.10
CA GLY A 295 30.76 6.91 9.89
C GLY A 295 30.92 7.20 11.38
N GLU A 296 30.10 8.11 11.93
CA GLU A 296 30.02 8.31 13.38
C GLU A 296 29.66 6.98 14.08
N PRO A 297 30.22 6.67 15.26
CA PRO A 297 29.88 5.43 15.96
C PRO A 297 28.48 5.50 16.58
N HIS A 298 27.68 4.48 16.29
CA HIS A 298 26.31 4.25 16.78
C HIS A 298 26.02 2.75 16.92
N ASP A 299 24.88 2.38 17.48
CA ASP A 299 24.58 0.99 17.90
C ASP A 299 24.38 0.05 16.69
N LEU A 300 23.90 0.56 15.55
CA LEU A 300 23.80 -0.23 14.30
C LEU A 300 25.17 -0.57 13.65
N THR A 301 26.27 0.11 14.00
CA THR A 301 27.59 -0.13 13.38
C THR A 301 28.13 -1.54 13.61
N ALA A 302 27.61 -2.26 14.62
CA ALA A 302 28.02 -3.63 14.94
C ALA A 302 27.33 -4.70 14.09
N LEU A 303 26.32 -4.33 13.29
CA LEU A 303 25.56 -5.28 12.47
C LEU A 303 26.38 -5.74 11.27
N ALA A 304 26.22 -7.01 10.90
CA ALA A 304 26.93 -7.59 9.77
C ALA A 304 26.55 -6.91 8.43
N THR A 305 25.30 -6.47 8.30
CA THR A 305 24.76 -5.81 7.10
C THR A 305 25.04 -4.30 7.07
N TRP A 306 25.55 -3.70 8.16
CA TRP A 306 25.83 -2.25 8.20
C TRP A 306 26.85 -1.81 7.15
N GLY A 307 27.83 -2.68 6.82
CA GLY A 307 28.80 -2.39 5.76
C GLY A 307 28.14 -2.16 4.40
N ALA A 308 27.06 -2.90 4.10
CA ALA A 308 26.30 -2.71 2.86
C ALA A 308 25.55 -1.38 2.86
N VAL A 309 24.98 -0.97 4.00
CA VAL A 309 24.31 0.35 4.16
C VAL A 309 25.26 1.51 3.88
N VAL A 310 26.52 1.42 4.33
CA VAL A 310 27.52 2.47 4.08
C VAL A 310 27.97 2.54 2.62
N GLU A 311 27.96 1.41 1.91
CA GLU A 311 28.40 1.32 0.52
C GLU A 311 27.27 1.55 -0.49
N ALA A 312 26.02 1.58 -0.02
CA ALA A 312 24.85 1.69 -0.87
C ALA A 312 24.64 3.10 -1.43
N ASP A 313 24.19 3.14 -2.69
CA ASP A 313 23.68 4.33 -3.36
C ASP A 313 22.14 4.24 -3.39
N ALA A 314 21.54 4.15 -2.20
CA ALA A 314 20.11 3.95 -2.00
C ALA A 314 19.56 5.02 -1.05
N ASP A 315 18.56 5.77 -1.52
CA ASP A 315 17.94 6.83 -0.71
C ASP A 315 17.16 6.21 0.46
N PRO A 316 17.27 6.76 1.70
CA PRO A 316 16.61 6.22 2.88
C PRO A 316 15.15 6.67 2.95
N ILE A 317 14.35 6.27 1.96
CA ILE A 317 12.92 6.58 1.86
C ILE A 317 12.13 5.54 2.66
N PRO A 318 11.40 5.92 3.72
CA PRO A 318 10.56 4.99 4.46
C PRO A 318 9.37 4.52 3.64
N ALA A 319 9.02 3.25 3.77
CA ALA A 319 7.76 2.71 3.29
C ALA A 319 6.58 3.36 4.05
N ALA A 320 5.36 3.22 3.52
CA ALA A 320 4.16 3.74 4.15
C ALA A 320 3.94 3.12 5.54
N GLU A 321 4.18 1.82 5.68
CA GLU A 321 4.08 1.07 6.95
C GLU A 321 5.14 1.44 8.00
N ASP A 322 6.26 2.04 7.57
CA ASP A 322 7.35 2.55 8.40
C ASP A 322 7.24 4.07 8.66
N SER A 323 6.06 4.65 8.44
CA SER A 323 5.77 6.06 8.71
C SER A 323 4.78 6.23 9.85
N TYR A 324 5.26 6.71 10.99
CA TYR A 324 4.47 6.80 12.24
C TYR A 324 4.18 8.26 12.61
N ASP A 325 2.90 8.64 12.65
CA ASP A 325 2.45 10.00 12.99
C ASP A 325 1.92 10.11 14.42
N PHE A 326 2.81 10.48 15.35
CA PHE A 326 2.45 10.75 16.74
C PHE A 326 1.64 12.03 16.90
N ALA A 327 1.79 13.00 15.99
CA ALA A 327 1.04 14.25 16.03
C ALA A 327 -0.42 14.01 15.68
N GLU A 328 -0.70 13.20 14.66
CA GLU A 328 -2.05 12.85 14.24
C GLU A 328 -2.82 12.10 15.33
N VAL A 329 -2.19 11.12 15.99
CA VAL A 329 -2.80 10.44 17.14
C VAL A 329 -3.07 11.41 18.30
N THR A 330 -2.16 12.37 18.52
CA THR A 330 -2.37 13.41 19.55
C THR A 330 -3.57 14.29 19.20
N ASP A 331 -3.64 14.76 17.95
CA ASP A 331 -4.77 15.56 17.47
C ASP A 331 -6.09 14.77 17.51
N MET A 332 -6.05 13.47 17.24
CA MET A 332 -7.22 12.60 17.33
C MET A 332 -7.76 12.53 18.75
N LEU A 333 -6.88 12.28 19.73
CA LEU A 333 -7.27 12.16 21.13
C LEU A 333 -7.63 13.52 21.75
N ASP A 334 -7.07 14.63 21.26
CA ASP A 334 -7.47 15.98 21.65
C ASP A 334 -8.77 16.46 20.95
N GLY A 335 -9.29 15.65 20.02
CA GLY A 335 -10.53 15.93 19.27
C GLY A 335 -10.37 17.02 18.21
N THR A 336 -9.14 17.32 17.80
CA THR A 336 -8.80 18.27 16.73
C THR A 336 -8.62 17.59 15.37
N ALA A 337 -8.38 16.27 15.33
CA ALA A 337 -8.37 15.51 14.08
C ALA A 337 -9.76 15.46 13.42
N ALA A 338 -9.77 15.27 12.11
CA ALA A 338 -10.98 15.20 11.31
C ALA A 338 -11.75 13.87 11.50
N HIS A 339 -11.05 12.81 11.87
CA HIS A 339 -11.56 11.45 11.98
C HIS A 339 -11.00 10.77 13.24
N TRP A 340 -11.68 9.72 13.68
CA TRP A 340 -11.22 8.83 14.73
C TRP A 340 -10.64 7.60 14.03
N ASP A 341 -9.31 7.46 13.99
CA ASP A 341 -8.63 6.32 13.39
C ASP A 341 -7.92 5.53 14.48
N ILE A 342 -8.58 4.46 14.91
CA ILE A 342 -8.07 3.66 16.01
C ILE A 342 -7.00 2.64 15.57
N ALA A 343 -6.95 2.31 14.27
CA ALA A 343 -5.88 1.50 13.70
C ALA A 343 -4.56 2.27 13.71
N LEU A 344 -4.59 3.57 13.39
CA LEU A 344 -3.46 4.47 13.52
C LEU A 344 -2.92 4.52 14.96
N LEU A 345 -3.81 4.57 15.98
CA LEU A 345 -3.37 4.50 17.38
C LEU A 345 -2.58 3.20 17.66
N GLY A 346 -3.08 2.06 17.18
CA GLY A 346 -2.40 0.77 17.31
C GLY A 346 -1.01 0.78 16.66
N GLN A 347 -0.93 1.18 15.39
CA GLN A 347 0.32 1.25 14.64
C GLN A 347 1.37 2.16 15.30
N VAL A 348 0.97 3.37 15.72
CA VAL A 348 1.90 4.32 16.34
C VAL A 348 2.27 3.89 17.76
N ALA A 349 1.37 3.19 18.48
CA ALA A 349 1.69 2.60 19.78
C ALA A 349 2.72 1.47 19.68
N GLU A 350 2.71 0.66 18.62
CA GLU A 350 3.76 -0.33 18.34
C GLU A 350 5.12 0.33 18.14
N ALA A 351 5.18 1.39 17.33
CA ALA A 351 6.41 2.18 17.18
C ALA A 351 6.87 2.83 18.50
N ALA A 352 5.93 3.27 19.35
CA ALA A 352 6.24 3.78 20.68
C ALA A 352 6.86 2.71 21.59
N LEU A 353 6.40 1.46 21.49
CA LEU A 353 6.96 0.33 22.23
C LEU A 353 8.38 -0.02 21.77
N ASP A 354 8.65 -0.02 20.46
CA ASP A 354 9.99 -0.22 19.91
C ASP A 354 10.97 0.84 20.43
N LEU A 355 10.57 2.12 20.34
CA LEU A 355 11.35 3.24 20.83
C LEU A 355 11.55 3.15 22.35
N ALA A 356 10.53 2.75 23.10
CA ALA A 356 10.63 2.56 24.55
C ALA A 356 11.58 1.41 24.92
N GLU A 357 11.55 0.31 24.18
CA GLU A 357 12.47 -0.81 24.38
C GLU A 357 13.92 -0.38 24.15
N TYR A 358 14.19 0.30 23.03
CA TYR A 358 15.53 0.78 22.71
C TYR A 358 16.03 1.88 23.67
N CYS A 359 15.17 2.85 24.03
CA CYS A 359 15.51 3.96 24.92
C CYS A 359 15.40 3.61 26.43
N HIS A 360 14.96 2.39 26.78
CA HIS A 360 14.64 1.97 28.16
C HIS A 360 13.63 2.87 28.88
N LEU A 361 12.55 3.24 28.19
CA LEU A 361 11.47 4.06 28.74
C LEU A 361 10.41 3.19 29.41
N GLU A 362 10.71 2.69 30.62
CA GLU A 362 9.79 1.84 31.40
C GLU A 362 8.39 2.46 31.53
N ARG A 363 8.31 3.80 31.63
CA ARG A 363 7.05 4.52 31.77
C ARG A 363 6.14 4.38 30.54
N VAL A 364 6.71 4.34 29.33
CA VAL A 364 5.93 4.14 28.10
C VAL A 364 5.34 2.72 28.08
N SER A 365 6.14 1.71 28.41
CA SER A 365 5.66 0.33 28.53
C SER A 365 4.57 0.19 29.59
N ASP A 366 4.70 0.88 30.74
CA ASP A 366 3.68 0.89 31.79
C ASP A 366 2.36 1.55 31.33
N LEU A 367 2.44 2.60 30.51
CA LEU A 367 1.27 3.34 30.00
C LEU A 367 0.54 2.58 28.88
N LEU A 368 1.27 1.77 28.11
CA LEU A 368 0.74 0.94 27.03
C LEU A 368 0.43 -0.50 27.47
N ALA A 369 0.62 -0.82 28.76
CA ALA A 369 0.36 -2.14 29.28
C ALA A 369 -1.13 -2.53 29.10
N PRO A 370 -1.46 -3.81 28.82
CA PRO A 370 -2.83 -4.23 28.49
C PRO A 370 -3.88 -3.98 29.59
N ASP A 371 -3.46 -3.72 30.84
CA ASP A 371 -4.35 -3.44 31.96
C ASP A 371 -4.57 -1.93 32.23
N THR A 372 -4.00 -1.06 31.40
CA THR A 372 -4.28 0.37 31.37
C THR A 372 -5.44 0.70 30.44
N GLU A 373 -6.04 1.88 30.59
CA GLU A 373 -7.09 2.35 29.69
C GLU A 373 -6.58 2.47 28.24
N LEU A 374 -5.38 3.04 28.03
CA LEU A 374 -4.76 3.14 26.72
C LEU A 374 -4.42 1.79 26.11
N GLY A 375 -3.79 0.88 26.87
CA GLY A 375 -3.48 -0.47 26.38
C GLY A 375 -4.72 -1.33 26.14
N THR A 376 -5.78 -1.15 26.93
CA THR A 376 -7.08 -1.81 26.68
C THR A 376 -7.70 -1.28 25.40
N ALA A 377 -7.71 0.04 25.18
CA ALA A 377 -8.23 0.63 23.94
C ALA A 377 -7.51 0.10 22.70
N ILE A 378 -6.19 -0.05 22.76
CA ILE A 378 -5.39 -0.66 21.68
C ILE A 378 -5.74 -2.14 21.47
N SER A 379 -5.86 -2.91 22.57
CA SER A 379 -6.13 -4.36 22.49
C SER A 379 -7.54 -4.68 22.01
N ASP A 380 -8.54 -3.94 22.51
CA ASP A 380 -9.95 -4.12 22.13
C ASP A 380 -10.15 -3.90 20.63
N VAL A 381 -9.34 -3.04 20.02
CA VAL A 381 -9.37 -2.71 18.60
C VAL A 381 -8.78 -3.82 17.75
N GLN A 382 -7.64 -4.37 18.18
CA GLN A 382 -7.00 -5.52 17.53
C GLN A 382 -7.90 -6.77 17.58
N ASP A 383 -8.62 -6.98 18.69
CA ASP A 383 -9.51 -8.15 18.86
C ASP A 383 -10.89 -7.99 18.19
N SER A 384 -11.37 -6.75 17.99
CA SER A 384 -12.68 -6.47 17.39
C SER A 384 -12.63 -6.31 15.86
N GLY A 385 -11.42 -6.33 15.26
CA GLY A 385 -11.23 -5.99 13.85
C GLY A 385 -11.49 -4.51 13.55
N GLY A 386 -11.22 -3.60 14.50
CA GLY A 386 -11.31 -2.16 14.27
C GLY A 386 -12.72 -1.56 14.35
N SER A 387 -13.47 -1.82 15.44
CA SER A 387 -14.72 -1.07 15.67
C SER A 387 -14.42 0.42 15.83
N ASP A 388 -14.93 1.22 14.89
CA ASP A 388 -14.72 2.67 14.82
C ASP A 388 -15.70 3.47 15.71
N ASP A 389 -16.31 2.80 16.68
CA ASP A 389 -17.19 3.43 17.65
C ASP A 389 -16.36 4.33 18.55
N ARG A 390 -16.37 5.63 18.21
CA ARG A 390 -15.70 6.66 19.01
C ARG A 390 -16.12 6.54 20.49
N PRO A 391 -15.15 6.38 21.42
CA PRO A 391 -15.42 6.28 22.85
C PRO A 391 -16.12 7.53 23.40
N ALA A 392 -16.66 7.41 24.62
CA ALA A 392 -17.23 8.58 25.27
C ALA A 392 -16.13 9.63 25.51
N GLU A 393 -16.48 10.92 25.43
CA GLU A 393 -15.55 12.04 25.64
C GLU A 393 -14.75 11.94 26.96
N SER A 394 -15.35 11.36 28.01
CA SER A 394 -14.65 11.12 29.27
C SER A 394 -13.55 10.06 29.19
N GLU A 395 -13.69 9.07 28.30
CA GLU A 395 -12.69 8.04 28.03
C GLU A 395 -11.58 8.61 27.16
N ILE A 396 -11.95 9.34 26.09
CA ILE A 396 -11.00 10.05 25.22
C ILE A 396 -10.10 10.99 26.03
N THR A 397 -10.64 11.71 27.02
CA THR A 397 -9.84 12.59 27.89
C THR A 397 -8.75 11.81 28.64
N VAL A 398 -9.05 10.60 29.12
CA VAL A 398 -8.07 9.75 29.83
C VAL A 398 -7.02 9.22 28.86
N LEU A 399 -7.44 8.77 27.69
CA LEU A 399 -6.54 8.31 26.62
C LEU A 399 -5.59 9.44 26.19
N ALA A 400 -6.10 10.66 25.99
CA ALA A 400 -5.31 11.83 25.65
C ALA A 400 -4.26 12.15 26.72
N GLU A 401 -4.62 12.09 28.02
CA GLU A 401 -3.67 12.31 29.11
C GLU A 401 -2.54 11.25 29.11
N GLN A 402 -2.87 9.97 28.93
CA GLN A 402 -1.90 8.87 28.88
C GLN A 402 -1.01 8.95 27.63
N TRP A 403 -1.60 9.24 26.47
CA TRP A 403 -0.87 9.39 25.20
C TRP A 403 0.09 10.58 25.21
N ASN A 404 -0.34 11.72 25.73
CA ASN A 404 0.53 12.90 25.86
C ASN A 404 1.76 12.62 26.75
N GLU A 405 1.62 11.75 27.76
CA GLU A 405 2.75 11.29 28.56
C GLU A 405 3.67 10.35 27.75
N VAL A 406 3.13 9.43 26.96
CA VAL A 406 3.91 8.60 26.02
C VAL A 406 4.73 9.48 25.06
N VAL A 407 4.10 10.45 24.40
CA VAL A 407 4.77 11.37 23.47
C VAL A 407 5.88 12.17 24.19
N THR A 408 5.63 12.61 25.43
CA THR A 408 6.63 13.34 26.23
C THR A 408 7.85 12.48 26.56
N GLU A 409 7.64 11.23 26.97
CA GLU A 409 8.73 10.30 27.28
C GLU A 409 9.53 9.95 26.01
N ILE A 410 8.85 9.65 24.89
CA ILE A 410 9.49 9.30 23.61
C ILE A 410 10.35 10.46 23.10
N THR A 411 9.78 11.67 23.01
CA THR A 411 10.50 12.86 22.52
C THR A 411 11.72 13.20 23.39
N SER A 412 11.75 12.76 24.66
CA SER A 412 12.90 12.96 25.55
C SER A 412 14.16 12.15 25.15
N CYS A 413 13.99 11.05 24.40
CA CYS A 413 15.09 10.22 23.93
C CYS A 413 15.45 10.44 22.45
N LEU A 414 14.86 11.45 21.79
CA LEU A 414 15.19 11.81 20.42
C LEU A 414 16.27 12.89 20.37
N ARG A 415 17.28 12.68 19.53
CA ARG A 415 18.31 13.66 19.19
C ARG A 415 18.11 14.10 17.74
N TRP A 416 17.46 15.26 17.58
CA TRP A 416 17.34 15.91 16.28
C TRP A 416 18.69 16.39 15.77
N ARG A 417 19.05 15.97 14.57
CA ARG A 417 20.26 16.38 13.83
C ARG A 417 19.84 17.18 12.60
N ASP A 418 20.66 18.17 12.28
CA ASP A 418 20.49 19.09 11.15
C ASP A 418 21.50 18.78 10.05
#